data_AF-A0A3L7URI6-F1
#
_entry.id   AF-A0A3L7URI6-F1
#
_cell.length_a   1.000
_cell.length_b   1.000
_cell.length_c   1.000
_cell.angle_alpha   90.00
_cell.angle_beta   90.00
_cell.angle_gamma   90.00
#
_symmetry.space_group_name_H-M   'P 1'
#
loop_
_entity.id
_entity.type
_entity.pdbx_description
1 polymer ?
#
loop_
_entity_poly.entity_id
_entity_poly.type
_entity_poly.pdbx_seq_one_letter_code
_entity_poly.pdbx_strand_id
1 'polypeptide(L)'
;VDSAAPDRIIPDMLLDPSPEFRRDAVARLIVAGEKSLKDKDADAAKATFKKALSGATDDDQVKTLAKQLKEMKEEVDLQKHFGFLTGWRFIGPFDNVGLKGFETVYPPEEKLDFAAKYEGQKGEVAWDKTATDHEYGIVNVAKQIAPYKGAAMYLTSEFHSPTARSVEFRLGTPNAWKIWVNGKQLFGRDEYHRGMALDQYRVRGEVKAGANTILLKLCQNEQTEDWAQRYEFQLRVADLSGIGLPSRPAQATSQK
;
A
#
# COMPACT_ATOMS: atom_id res chain seq x y z
N VAL A 1 -12.73 13.27 -36.42
CA VAL A 1 -12.35 13.40 -34.99
C VAL A 1 -11.62 14.71 -34.84
N ASP A 2 -11.99 15.55 -33.86
CA ASP A 2 -11.30 16.82 -33.59
C ASP A 2 -9.90 16.54 -33.01
N SER A 3 -8.86 16.87 -33.77
CA SER A 3 -7.46 16.62 -33.38
C SER A 3 -6.96 17.54 -32.26
N ALA A 4 -7.66 18.66 -32.00
CA ALA A 4 -7.30 19.62 -30.95
C ALA A 4 -8.02 19.35 -29.62
N ALA A 5 -8.97 18.41 -29.59
CA ALA A 5 -9.70 18.04 -28.38
C ALA A 5 -8.77 17.61 -27.22
N PRO A 6 -7.71 16.80 -27.43
CA PRO A 6 -6.77 16.43 -26.36
C PRO A 6 -6.14 17.63 -25.66
N ASP A 7 -5.78 18.69 -26.41
CA ASP A 7 -5.14 19.88 -25.86
C ASP A 7 -6.09 20.75 -25.04
N ARG A 8 -7.39 20.66 -25.32
CA ARG A 8 -8.42 21.38 -24.57
C ARG A 8 -8.89 20.64 -23.32
N ILE A 9 -8.89 19.30 -23.35
CA ILE A 9 -9.56 18.49 -22.34
C ILE A 9 -8.57 17.94 -21.31
N ILE A 10 -7.44 17.37 -21.74
CA ILE A 10 -6.50 16.67 -20.87
C ILE A 10 -5.92 17.55 -19.75
N PRO A 11 -5.62 18.86 -19.95
CA PRO A 11 -5.07 19.70 -18.88
C PRO A 11 -5.91 19.74 -17.58
N ASP A 12 -7.22 19.56 -17.69
CA ASP A 12 -8.15 19.58 -16.54
C ASP A 12 -8.37 18.19 -15.93
N MET A 13 -7.73 17.15 -16.46
CA MET A 13 -7.96 15.74 -16.08
C MET A 13 -6.97 15.21 -15.03
N LEU A 14 -6.16 16.08 -14.42
CA LEU A 14 -5.14 15.68 -13.43
C LEU A 14 -5.71 14.89 -12.25
N LEU A 15 -6.95 15.18 -11.86
CA LEU A 15 -7.66 14.50 -10.77
C LEU A 15 -8.86 13.68 -11.27
N ASP A 16 -8.92 13.40 -12.58
CA ASP A 16 -10.05 12.70 -13.19
C ASP A 16 -10.17 11.25 -12.66
N PRO A 17 -11.37 10.74 -12.36
CA PRO A 17 -11.54 9.36 -11.89
C PRO A 17 -10.93 8.29 -12.82
N SER A 18 -10.79 8.58 -14.12
CA SER A 18 -10.13 7.72 -15.11
C SER A 18 -8.60 7.76 -14.96
N PRO A 19 -7.95 6.60 -14.70
CA PRO A 19 -6.49 6.53 -14.64
C PRO A 19 -5.81 6.93 -15.95
N GLU A 20 -6.41 6.64 -17.10
CA GLU A 20 -5.81 6.94 -18.41
C GLU A 20 -5.73 8.46 -18.68
N PHE A 21 -6.82 9.19 -18.41
CA PHE A 21 -6.83 10.64 -18.60
C PHE A 21 -5.90 11.36 -17.63
N ARG A 22 -5.80 10.84 -16.41
CA ARG A 22 -4.83 11.30 -15.41
C ARG A 22 -3.40 11.07 -15.87
N ARG A 23 -3.06 9.86 -16.35
CA ARG A 23 -1.73 9.53 -16.86
C ARG A 23 -1.31 10.50 -17.96
N ASP A 24 -2.21 10.80 -18.90
CA ASP A 24 -1.96 11.77 -19.97
C ASP A 24 -1.77 13.21 -19.44
N ALA A 25 -2.58 13.64 -18.47
CA ALA A 25 -2.44 14.95 -17.83
C ALA A 25 -1.10 15.10 -17.10
N VAL A 26 -0.68 14.06 -16.38
CA VAL A 26 0.62 14.00 -15.70
C VAL A 26 1.76 14.05 -16.72
N ALA A 27 1.67 13.29 -17.82
CA ALA A 27 2.69 13.30 -18.88
C ALA A 27 2.87 14.71 -19.49
N ARG A 28 1.77 15.42 -19.75
CA ARG A 28 1.82 16.81 -20.23
C ARG A 28 2.50 17.75 -19.24
N LEU A 29 2.22 17.60 -17.94
CA LEU A 29 2.87 18.41 -16.91
C LEU A 29 4.35 18.07 -16.75
N ILE A 30 4.76 16.81 -16.91
CA ILE A 30 6.19 16.42 -16.96
C ILE A 30 6.88 17.18 -18.10
N VAL A 31 6.34 17.11 -19.32
CA VAL A 31 6.90 17.82 -20.48
C VAL A 31 6.94 19.34 -20.26
N ALA A 32 5.90 19.91 -19.65
CA ALA A 32 5.87 21.34 -19.32
C ALA A 32 6.95 21.72 -18.28
N GLY A 33 7.14 20.91 -17.24
CA GLY A 33 8.18 21.14 -16.23
C GLY A 33 9.59 21.03 -16.83
N GLU A 34 9.83 20.03 -17.69
CA GLU A 34 11.08 19.90 -18.44
C GLU A 34 11.35 21.09 -19.37
N LYS A 35 10.31 21.66 -19.98
CA LYS A 35 10.43 22.89 -20.77
C LYS A 35 10.84 24.07 -19.89
N SER A 36 10.21 24.26 -18.73
CA SER A 36 10.61 25.32 -17.78
C SER A 36 12.07 25.18 -17.34
N LEU A 37 12.57 23.95 -17.15
CA LEU A 37 14.01 23.73 -16.88
C LEU A 37 14.90 24.19 -18.04
N LYS A 38 14.52 23.87 -19.30
CA LYS A 38 15.24 24.33 -20.50
C LYS A 38 15.24 25.85 -20.62
N ASP A 39 14.14 26.48 -20.22
CA ASP A 39 13.97 27.94 -20.19
C ASP A 39 14.67 28.59 -18.97
N LYS A 40 15.38 27.80 -18.15
CA LYS A 40 16.10 28.21 -16.93
C LYS A 40 15.20 28.78 -15.83
N ASP A 41 13.91 28.45 -15.86
CA ASP A 41 12.95 28.80 -14.82
C ASP A 41 12.75 27.60 -13.87
N ALA A 42 13.66 27.50 -12.89
CA ALA A 42 13.65 26.41 -11.93
C ALA A 42 12.43 26.46 -10.98
N ASP A 43 11.91 27.65 -10.67
CA ASP A 43 10.76 27.78 -9.78
C ASP A 43 9.47 27.32 -10.48
N ALA A 44 9.26 27.71 -11.74
CA ALA A 44 8.14 27.23 -12.54
C ALA A 44 8.23 25.72 -12.79
N ALA A 45 9.42 25.19 -13.07
CA ALA A 45 9.63 23.75 -13.23
C ALA A 45 9.26 22.98 -11.95
N LYS A 46 9.75 23.43 -10.78
CA LYS A 46 9.45 22.80 -9.49
C LYS A 46 7.95 22.81 -9.19
N ALA A 47 7.30 23.95 -9.39
CA ALA A 47 5.86 24.09 -9.19
C ALA A 47 5.07 23.13 -10.12
N THR A 48 5.51 23.01 -11.37
CA THR A 48 4.88 22.13 -12.36
C THR A 48 5.07 20.65 -12.02
N PHE A 49 6.26 20.22 -11.59
CA PHE A 49 6.48 18.84 -11.15
C PHE A 49 5.71 18.49 -9.87
N LYS A 50 5.59 19.42 -8.91
CA LYS A 50 4.73 19.22 -7.74
C LYS A 50 3.26 19.07 -8.13
N LYS A 51 2.79 19.88 -9.08
CA LYS A 51 1.44 19.76 -9.64
C LYS A 51 1.26 18.40 -10.31
N ALA A 52 2.18 17.98 -11.17
CA ALA A 52 2.14 16.67 -11.82
C ALA A 52 2.07 15.53 -10.78
N LEU A 53 2.92 15.61 -9.75
CA LEU A 53 2.97 14.59 -8.69
C LEU A 53 1.63 14.46 -7.97
N SER A 54 0.90 15.56 -7.72
CA SER A 54 -0.39 15.52 -7.02
C SER A 54 -1.45 14.65 -7.68
N GLY A 55 -1.33 14.40 -8.99
CA GLY A 55 -2.20 13.50 -9.74
C GLY A 55 -1.50 12.23 -10.25
N ALA A 56 -0.21 12.00 -9.95
CA ALA A 56 0.51 10.85 -10.45
C ALA A 56 0.20 9.58 -9.63
N THR A 57 -0.36 8.56 -10.28
CA THR A 57 -0.66 7.25 -9.65
C THR A 57 0.23 6.11 -10.16
N ASP A 58 0.84 6.31 -11.31
CA ASP A 58 1.64 5.30 -12.00
C ASP A 58 3.09 5.33 -11.53
N ASP A 59 3.64 4.16 -11.22
CA ASP A 59 4.98 4.00 -10.65
C ASP A 59 6.07 4.70 -11.46
N ASP A 60 6.04 4.57 -12.78
CA ASP A 60 7.02 5.14 -13.68
C ASP A 60 6.99 6.68 -13.69
N GLN A 61 5.78 7.26 -13.72
CA GLN A 61 5.60 8.71 -13.66
C GLN A 61 5.99 9.27 -12.28
N VAL A 62 5.59 8.61 -11.19
CA VAL A 62 5.96 9.00 -9.83
C VAL A 62 7.47 8.93 -9.63
N LYS A 63 8.14 7.87 -10.08
CA LYS A 63 9.62 7.76 -10.02
C LYS A 63 10.30 8.88 -10.79
N THR A 64 9.80 9.18 -11.98
CA THR A 64 10.33 10.27 -12.82
C THR A 64 10.23 11.61 -12.09
N LEU A 65 9.04 11.92 -11.55
CA LEU A 65 8.78 13.16 -10.82
C LEU A 65 9.56 13.26 -9.51
N ALA A 66 9.62 12.18 -8.73
CA ALA A 66 10.38 12.13 -7.48
C ALA A 66 11.88 12.36 -7.73
N LYS A 67 12.43 11.78 -8.80
CA LYS A 67 13.82 12.03 -9.22
C LYS A 67 14.04 13.51 -9.57
N GLN A 68 13.19 14.09 -10.42
CA GLN A 68 13.29 15.50 -10.81
C GLN A 68 13.21 16.43 -9.59
N LEU A 69 12.24 16.22 -8.71
CA LEU A 69 12.06 17.01 -7.49
C LEU A 69 13.28 16.88 -6.54
N LYS A 70 13.84 15.68 -6.40
CA LYS A 70 15.04 15.44 -5.59
C LYS A 70 16.26 16.21 -6.11
N GLU A 71 16.48 16.23 -7.43
CA GLU A 71 17.55 17.03 -8.06
C GLU A 71 17.39 18.53 -7.77
N MET A 72 16.14 18.97 -7.55
CA MET A 72 15.78 20.34 -7.15
C MET A 72 15.73 20.57 -5.63
N LYS A 73 16.28 19.63 -4.84
CA LYS A 73 16.31 19.62 -3.38
C LYS A 73 14.93 19.59 -2.72
N GLU A 74 13.95 18.99 -3.39
CA GLU A 74 12.63 18.69 -2.85
C GLU A 74 12.50 17.19 -2.60
N GLU A 75 12.41 16.79 -1.34
CA GLU A 75 12.20 15.39 -0.98
C GLU A 75 10.74 14.97 -1.23
N VAL A 76 10.57 13.78 -1.78
CA VAL A 76 9.25 13.18 -2.02
C VAL A 76 9.09 11.96 -1.13
N ASP A 77 8.13 12.03 -0.21
CA ASP A 77 7.73 10.91 0.63
C ASP A 77 6.82 9.95 -0.16
N LEU A 78 7.42 8.91 -0.74
CA LEU A 78 6.70 7.90 -1.52
C LEU A 78 5.72 7.08 -0.67
N GLN A 79 6.06 6.84 0.61
CA GLN A 79 5.16 6.14 1.54
C GLN A 79 3.84 6.89 1.67
N LYS A 80 3.93 8.20 1.90
CA LYS A 80 2.77 9.09 2.02
C LYS A 80 2.07 9.33 0.69
N HIS A 81 2.81 9.49 -0.40
CA HIS A 81 2.26 9.72 -1.74
C HIS A 81 1.36 8.58 -2.19
N PHE A 82 1.83 7.34 -2.05
CA PHE A 82 1.06 6.15 -2.42
C PHE A 82 0.05 5.72 -1.34
N GLY A 83 0.14 6.24 -0.11
CA GLY A 83 -0.73 5.84 1.00
C GLY A 83 -0.40 4.46 1.56
N PHE A 84 0.89 4.09 1.56
CA PHE A 84 1.35 2.83 2.13
C PHE A 84 1.13 2.80 3.66
N LEU A 85 0.72 1.63 4.16
CA LEU A 85 0.68 1.34 5.58
C LEU A 85 2.02 0.74 6.00
N THR A 86 2.75 1.44 6.86
CA THR A 86 4.16 1.14 7.14
C THR A 86 4.39 0.67 8.57
N GLY A 87 3.44 0.92 9.48
CA GLY A 87 3.45 0.44 10.86
C GLY A 87 2.45 -0.68 11.08
N TRP A 88 2.90 -1.77 11.70
CA TRP A 88 2.14 -3.00 11.86
C TRP A 88 2.32 -3.58 13.26
N ARG A 89 1.28 -4.24 13.76
CA ARG A 89 1.41 -5.28 14.78
C ARG A 89 1.36 -6.63 14.07
N PHE A 90 2.08 -7.62 14.58
CA PHE A 90 2.07 -8.95 14.00
C PHE A 90 2.01 -10.04 15.07
N ILE A 91 1.52 -11.21 14.70
CA ILE A 91 1.50 -12.41 15.54
C ILE A 91 1.61 -13.66 14.66
N GLY A 92 2.31 -14.67 15.19
CA GLY A 92 2.59 -15.94 14.53
C GLY A 92 4.05 -16.36 14.75
N PRO A 93 4.51 -17.43 14.07
CA PRO A 93 3.78 -18.19 13.05
C PRO A 93 2.73 -19.13 13.64
N PHE A 94 1.59 -19.21 12.98
CA PHE A 94 0.64 -20.30 13.09
C PHE A 94 0.95 -21.37 12.04
N ASP A 95 0.38 -22.55 12.22
CA ASP A 95 0.60 -23.68 11.33
C ASP A 95 0.01 -23.43 9.92
N ASN A 96 0.79 -23.68 8.88
CA ASN A 96 0.32 -23.70 7.50
C ASN A 96 0.93 -24.90 6.75
N VAL A 97 1.34 -25.95 7.47
CA VAL A 97 1.84 -27.19 6.87
C VAL A 97 0.73 -27.84 6.04
N GLY A 98 1.06 -28.25 4.81
CA GLY A 98 0.12 -28.75 3.81
C GLY A 98 -0.82 -27.67 3.29
N LEU A 99 -0.43 -26.39 3.37
CA LEU A 99 -1.21 -25.22 2.95
C LEU A 99 -2.53 -25.01 3.73
N LYS A 100 -2.77 -25.80 4.78
CA LYS A 100 -4.03 -25.80 5.53
C LYS A 100 -4.29 -24.49 6.28
N GLY A 101 -3.24 -23.75 6.56
CA GLY A 101 -3.29 -22.52 7.35
C GLY A 101 -4.10 -21.46 6.64
N PHE A 102 -4.19 -21.46 5.30
CA PHE A 102 -5.04 -20.54 4.55
C PHE A 102 -6.50 -20.61 4.99
N GLU A 103 -7.09 -21.80 5.04
CA GLU A 103 -8.50 -22.01 5.44
C GLU A 103 -8.72 -22.16 6.94
N THR A 104 -7.69 -22.53 7.70
CA THR A 104 -7.80 -22.64 9.15
C THR A 104 -8.07 -21.26 9.76
N VAL A 105 -9.17 -21.14 10.49
CA VAL A 105 -9.50 -19.95 11.28
C VAL A 105 -8.62 -19.94 12.52
N TYR A 106 -7.76 -18.93 12.65
CA TYR A 106 -6.95 -18.71 13.85
C TYR A 106 -7.55 -17.60 14.72
N PRO A 107 -7.22 -17.54 16.03
CA PRO A 107 -7.82 -16.58 16.96
C PRO A 107 -7.79 -15.10 16.50
N PRO A 108 -6.74 -14.58 15.83
CA PRO A 108 -6.74 -13.22 15.31
C PRO A 108 -7.87 -12.89 14.30
N GLU A 109 -8.43 -13.90 13.62
CA GLU A 109 -9.57 -13.70 12.70
C GLU A 109 -10.88 -13.41 13.45
N GLU A 110 -11.03 -13.93 14.66
CA GLU A 110 -12.25 -13.79 15.47
C GLU A 110 -12.19 -12.53 16.35
N LYS A 111 -11.06 -12.32 17.02
CA LYS A 111 -10.87 -11.19 17.94
C LYS A 111 -9.40 -10.75 17.98
N LEU A 112 -9.18 -9.45 17.81
CA LEU A 112 -7.88 -8.84 18.08
C LEU A 112 -7.73 -8.57 19.57
N ASP A 113 -7.07 -9.50 20.26
CA ASP A 113 -6.68 -9.34 21.65
C ASP A 113 -5.16 -9.18 21.75
N PHE A 114 -4.71 -7.94 21.91
CA PHE A 114 -3.28 -7.61 21.89
C PHE A 114 -2.51 -8.04 23.14
N ALA A 115 -3.22 -8.46 24.20
CA ALA A 115 -2.60 -9.01 25.40
C ALA A 115 -2.59 -10.55 25.42
N ALA A 116 -3.34 -11.18 24.51
CA ALA A 116 -3.45 -12.61 24.43
C ALA A 116 -2.17 -13.26 23.86
N LYS A 117 -2.02 -14.52 24.21
CA LYS A 117 -1.04 -15.43 23.65
C LYS A 117 -1.77 -16.66 23.12
N TYR A 118 -1.25 -17.24 22.05
CA TYR A 118 -1.87 -18.38 21.39
C TYR A 118 -0.85 -19.47 21.11
N GLU A 119 -1.32 -20.70 20.97
CA GLU A 119 -0.50 -21.79 20.45
C GLU A 119 -0.17 -21.52 18.97
N GLY A 120 1.11 -21.34 18.68
CA GLY A 120 1.65 -21.21 17.33
C GLY A 120 2.33 -22.50 16.87
N GLN A 121 2.93 -22.45 15.67
CA GLN A 121 3.49 -23.62 15.00
C GLN A 121 4.61 -24.32 15.79
N LYS A 122 5.42 -23.57 16.53
CA LYS A 122 6.57 -24.10 17.29
C LYS A 122 6.54 -23.75 18.79
N GLY A 123 5.39 -23.29 19.28
CA GLY A 123 5.23 -22.81 20.64
C GLY A 123 4.31 -21.60 20.70
N GLU A 124 4.19 -21.03 21.90
CA GLU A 124 3.34 -19.88 22.16
C GLU A 124 3.79 -18.64 21.37
N VAL A 125 2.84 -17.94 20.76
CA VAL A 125 3.04 -16.69 20.02
C VAL A 125 2.23 -15.55 20.65
N ALA A 126 2.77 -14.34 20.58
CA ALA A 126 2.16 -13.13 21.10
C ALA A 126 2.29 -11.99 20.09
N TRP A 127 1.51 -10.93 20.27
CA TRP A 127 1.59 -9.75 19.42
C TRP A 127 2.87 -8.96 19.68
N ASP A 128 3.53 -8.56 18.61
CA ASP A 128 4.64 -7.60 18.64
C ASP A 128 4.43 -6.51 17.56
N LYS A 129 5.31 -5.50 17.51
CA LYS A 129 5.25 -4.37 16.59
C LYS A 129 6.41 -4.43 15.60
N THR A 130 6.13 -4.02 14.38
CA THR A 130 7.14 -3.83 13.35
C THR A 130 6.77 -2.63 12.48
N ALA A 131 7.78 -2.02 11.86
CA ALA A 131 7.59 -0.96 10.89
C ALA A 131 8.64 -1.07 9.79
N THR A 132 8.39 -0.40 8.66
CA THR A 132 9.32 -0.37 7.52
C THR A 132 9.60 1.06 7.09
N ASP A 133 10.87 1.34 6.81
CA ASP A 133 11.38 2.56 6.19
C ASP A 133 11.55 2.41 4.66
N HIS A 134 11.22 1.23 4.11
CA HIS A 134 11.29 0.98 2.68
C HIS A 134 10.36 1.95 1.93
N GLU A 135 10.84 2.59 0.87
CA GLU A 135 10.12 3.68 0.19
C GLU A 135 8.74 3.25 -0.38
N TYR A 136 8.62 1.98 -0.78
CA TYR A 136 7.36 1.34 -1.21
C TYR A 136 6.55 0.65 -0.09
N GLY A 137 6.90 0.87 1.17
CA GLY A 137 6.19 0.27 2.31
C GLY A 137 6.27 -1.26 2.37
N ILE A 138 7.32 -1.86 1.80
CA ILE A 138 7.52 -3.32 1.83
C ILE A 138 7.89 -3.76 3.25
N VAL A 139 7.10 -4.66 3.80
CA VAL A 139 7.36 -5.34 5.07
C VAL A 139 7.89 -6.72 4.79
N ASN A 140 9.11 -7.00 5.25
CA ASN A 140 9.71 -8.33 5.17
C ASN A 140 9.41 -9.11 6.47
N VAL A 141 8.46 -10.04 6.39
CA VAL A 141 8.00 -10.84 7.52
C VAL A 141 9.05 -11.86 7.93
N ALA A 142 9.82 -12.41 6.99
CA ALA A 142 10.92 -13.33 7.28
C ALA A 142 12.06 -12.71 8.12
N LYS A 143 12.15 -11.37 8.24
CA LYS A 143 13.07 -10.73 9.20
C LYS A 143 12.54 -10.69 10.63
N GLN A 144 11.23 -10.84 10.82
CA GLN A 144 10.56 -10.75 12.12
C GLN A 144 10.46 -12.11 12.81
N ILE A 145 10.60 -13.19 12.05
CA ILE A 145 10.54 -14.57 12.53
C ILE A 145 11.76 -15.32 11.98
N ALA A 146 12.15 -16.46 12.56
CA ALA A 146 13.02 -17.39 11.85
C ALA A 146 12.34 -17.79 10.51
N PRO A 147 13.06 -18.23 9.47
CA PRO A 147 12.50 -18.56 8.15
C PRO A 147 11.65 -19.84 8.20
N TYR A 148 10.52 -19.76 8.90
CA TYR A 148 9.61 -20.85 9.14
C TYR A 148 8.85 -21.19 7.87
N LYS A 149 8.74 -22.49 7.65
CA LYS A 149 8.11 -23.12 6.50
C LYS A 149 6.73 -23.63 6.87
N GLY A 150 5.78 -23.50 5.95
CA GLY A 150 4.39 -23.80 6.24
C GLY A 150 3.92 -22.94 7.40
N ALA A 151 4.09 -21.62 7.30
CA ALA A 151 3.78 -20.67 8.36
C ALA A 151 2.68 -19.68 7.92
N ALA A 152 1.70 -19.43 8.78
CA ALA A 152 0.74 -18.35 8.64
C ALA A 152 1.04 -17.22 9.65
N MET A 153 1.07 -15.99 9.19
CA MET A 153 1.28 -14.80 10.01
C MET A 153 0.06 -13.88 9.88
N TYR A 154 -0.27 -13.22 10.99
CA TYR A 154 -1.25 -12.13 10.98
C TYR A 154 -0.54 -10.82 11.22
N LEU A 155 -0.93 -9.81 10.45
CA LEU A 155 -0.48 -8.44 10.61
C LEU A 155 -1.68 -7.52 10.66
N THR A 156 -1.70 -6.57 11.59
CA THR A 156 -2.76 -5.57 11.69
C THR A 156 -2.20 -4.17 11.76
N SER A 157 -2.90 -3.25 11.10
CA SER A 157 -2.59 -1.82 11.10
C SER A 157 -3.88 -1.02 11.25
N GLU A 158 -3.77 0.20 11.76
CA GLU A 158 -4.88 1.12 11.91
C GLU A 158 -4.80 2.22 10.86
N PHE A 159 -5.85 2.31 10.05
CA PHE A 159 -6.02 3.35 9.04
C PHE A 159 -7.02 4.39 9.51
N HIS A 160 -6.61 5.65 9.57
CA HIS A 160 -7.49 6.74 9.97
C HIS A 160 -8.02 7.49 8.74
N SER A 161 -9.34 7.48 8.59
CA SER A 161 -10.03 8.22 7.52
C SER A 161 -10.75 9.45 8.08
N PRO A 162 -10.68 10.63 7.43
CA PRO A 162 -11.42 11.81 7.88
C PRO A 162 -12.93 11.67 7.69
N THR A 163 -13.38 10.84 6.75
CA THR A 163 -14.79 10.62 6.42
C THR A 163 -15.06 9.14 6.19
N ALA A 164 -16.33 8.73 6.29
CA ALA A 164 -16.74 7.44 5.75
C ALA A 164 -16.69 7.52 4.22
N ARG A 165 -16.10 6.52 3.55
CA ARG A 165 -15.96 6.49 2.08
C ARG A 165 -15.56 5.12 1.55
N SER A 166 -15.87 4.88 0.28
CA SER A 166 -15.32 3.76 -0.48
C SER A 166 -13.83 3.99 -0.78
N VAL A 167 -13.05 2.92 -0.68
CA VAL A 167 -11.60 2.89 -0.92
C VAL A 167 -11.19 1.61 -1.64
N GLU A 168 -9.96 1.58 -2.14
CA GLU A 168 -9.28 0.36 -2.55
C GLU A 168 -8.12 0.05 -1.60
N PHE A 169 -8.08 -1.19 -1.13
CA PHE A 169 -6.91 -1.78 -0.50
C PHE A 169 -6.08 -2.45 -1.59
N ARG A 170 -4.88 -1.93 -1.84
CA ARG A 170 -4.01 -2.42 -2.91
C ARG A 170 -2.79 -3.11 -2.32
N LEU A 171 -2.64 -4.38 -2.65
CA LEU A 171 -1.65 -5.29 -2.07
C LEU A 171 -0.69 -5.78 -3.15
N GLY A 172 0.59 -5.88 -2.81
CA GLY A 172 1.56 -6.70 -3.53
C GLY A 172 2.14 -7.74 -2.58
N THR A 173 2.19 -9.01 -2.99
CA THR A 173 2.84 -10.10 -2.23
C THR A 173 3.00 -11.34 -3.11
N PRO A 174 4.10 -12.11 -2.94
CA PRO A 174 4.23 -13.44 -3.55
C PRO A 174 3.54 -14.54 -2.73
N ASN A 175 2.94 -14.24 -1.58
CA ASN A 175 2.39 -15.21 -0.64
C ASN A 175 0.86 -15.29 -0.73
N ALA A 176 0.28 -16.39 -0.23
CA ALA A 176 -1.18 -16.48 -0.11
C ALA A 176 -1.68 -15.56 1.01
N TRP A 177 -2.89 -15.03 0.88
CA TRP A 177 -3.35 -13.96 1.78
C TRP A 177 -4.86 -13.86 1.93
N LYS A 178 -5.31 -13.32 3.07
CA LYS A 178 -6.69 -12.90 3.33
C LYS A 178 -6.68 -11.52 4.00
N ILE A 179 -7.68 -10.69 3.71
CA ILE A 179 -7.80 -9.35 4.30
C ILE A 179 -9.17 -9.13 4.95
N TRP A 180 -9.16 -8.54 6.13
CA TRP A 180 -10.34 -8.07 6.85
C TRP A 180 -10.23 -6.59 7.14
N VAL A 181 -11.37 -5.91 7.14
CA VAL A 181 -11.49 -4.51 7.52
C VAL A 181 -12.63 -4.40 8.53
N ASN A 182 -12.31 -3.82 9.70
CA ASN A 182 -13.23 -3.70 10.83
C ASN A 182 -13.92 -5.03 11.20
N GLY A 183 -13.17 -6.13 11.18
CA GLY A 183 -13.66 -7.49 11.50
C GLY A 183 -14.43 -8.18 10.37
N LYS A 184 -14.69 -7.52 9.23
CA LYS A 184 -15.34 -8.13 8.06
C LYS A 184 -14.29 -8.58 7.05
N GLN A 185 -14.30 -9.87 6.70
CA GLN A 185 -13.45 -10.39 5.61
C GLN A 185 -13.91 -9.76 4.28
N LEU A 186 -12.97 -9.19 3.53
CA LEU A 186 -13.26 -8.64 2.20
C LEU A 186 -12.88 -9.61 1.09
N PHE A 187 -11.70 -10.25 1.19
CA PHE A 187 -11.17 -11.09 0.12
C PHE A 187 -10.07 -12.02 0.63
N GLY A 188 -9.79 -13.07 -0.14
CA GLY A 188 -8.66 -13.95 0.05
C GLY A 188 -8.20 -14.60 -1.25
N ARG A 189 -6.91 -14.92 -1.35
CA ARG A 189 -6.31 -15.59 -2.50
C ARG A 189 -5.26 -16.61 -2.04
N ASP A 190 -5.53 -17.87 -2.31
CA ASP A 190 -4.61 -18.98 -2.02
C ASP A 190 -3.66 -19.21 -3.20
N GLU A 191 -2.77 -18.25 -3.44
CA GLU A 191 -1.77 -18.34 -4.49
C GLU A 191 -0.39 -17.98 -3.97
N TYR A 192 0.61 -18.78 -4.35
CA TYR A 192 2.01 -18.62 -3.95
C TYR A 192 2.89 -18.39 -5.17
N HIS A 193 4.00 -17.69 -4.97
CA HIS A 193 5.11 -17.51 -5.92
C HIS A 193 4.76 -16.81 -7.24
N ARG A 194 3.77 -15.91 -7.21
CA ARG A 194 3.36 -15.08 -8.37
C ARG A 194 4.21 -13.81 -8.55
N GLY A 195 5.40 -13.77 -7.97
CA GLY A 195 6.18 -12.53 -7.84
C GLY A 195 5.44 -11.47 -7.01
N MET A 196 5.89 -10.22 -7.10
CA MET A 196 5.29 -9.10 -6.39
C MET A 196 5.37 -7.86 -7.27
N ALA A 197 4.22 -7.28 -7.59
CA ALA A 197 4.11 -6.01 -8.30
C ALA A 197 3.33 -5.00 -7.46
N LEU A 198 3.57 -3.71 -7.71
CA LEU A 198 2.74 -2.65 -7.12
C LEU A 198 1.28 -2.85 -7.58
N ASP A 199 0.35 -2.77 -6.63
CA ASP A 199 -1.09 -2.88 -6.89
C ASP A 199 -1.49 -4.19 -7.61
N GLN A 200 -0.73 -5.27 -7.42
CA GLN A 200 -0.99 -6.60 -7.99
C GLN A 200 -2.41 -7.09 -7.68
N TYR A 201 -2.88 -6.79 -6.46
CA TYR A 201 -4.24 -7.05 -6.02
C TYR A 201 -4.93 -5.75 -5.63
N ARG A 202 -6.19 -5.59 -6.00
CA ARG A 202 -7.03 -4.43 -5.67
C ARG A 202 -8.34 -4.93 -5.10
N VAL A 203 -8.62 -4.60 -3.85
CA VAL A 203 -9.83 -5.01 -3.14
C VAL A 203 -10.63 -3.76 -2.78
N ARG A 204 -11.85 -3.67 -3.30
CA ARG A 204 -12.78 -2.60 -2.90
C ARG A 204 -13.29 -2.85 -1.48
N GLY A 205 -13.37 -1.79 -0.70
CA GLY A 205 -13.93 -1.83 0.64
C GLY A 205 -14.46 -0.47 1.08
N GLU A 206 -15.03 -0.46 2.28
CA GLU A 206 -15.59 0.72 2.92
C GLU A 206 -14.82 1.01 4.20
N VAL A 207 -14.51 2.28 4.44
CA VAL A 207 -13.97 2.75 5.72
C VAL A 207 -14.96 3.70 6.40
N LYS A 208 -15.00 3.68 7.73
CA LYS A 208 -15.72 4.67 8.53
C LYS A 208 -14.84 5.89 8.79
N ALA A 209 -15.45 7.00 9.18
CA ALA A 209 -14.69 8.12 9.75
C ALA A 209 -13.98 7.67 11.04
N GLY A 210 -12.76 8.16 11.25
CA GLY A 210 -11.89 7.77 12.35
C GLY A 210 -11.08 6.51 12.06
N ALA A 211 -10.76 5.77 13.12
CA ALA A 211 -9.92 4.59 13.07
C ALA A 211 -10.61 3.40 12.39
N ASN A 212 -9.92 2.75 11.47
CA ASN A 212 -10.31 1.51 10.80
C ASN A 212 -9.23 0.47 11.02
N THR A 213 -9.62 -0.69 11.52
CA THR A 213 -8.70 -1.80 11.75
C THR A 213 -8.59 -2.64 10.48
N ILE A 214 -7.37 -2.84 10.01
CA ILE A 214 -7.06 -3.70 8.87
C ILE A 214 -6.31 -4.90 9.42
N LEU A 215 -6.74 -6.10 9.07
CA LEU A 215 -6.05 -7.34 9.39
C LEU A 215 -5.70 -8.05 8.08
N LEU A 216 -4.44 -8.48 7.97
CA LEU A 216 -3.91 -9.25 6.87
C LEU A 216 -3.44 -10.59 7.44
N LYS A 217 -3.92 -11.68 6.86
CA LYS A 217 -3.31 -13.00 7.01
C LYS A 217 -2.40 -13.20 5.81
N LEU A 218 -1.17 -13.63 6.06
CA LEU A 218 -0.18 -13.96 5.05
C LEU A 218 0.29 -15.39 5.30
N CYS A 219 0.35 -16.22 4.27
CA CYS A 219 0.68 -17.63 4.38
C CYS A 219 1.89 -17.95 3.49
N GLN A 220 2.88 -18.61 4.06
CA GLN A 220 4.07 -19.10 3.36
C GLN A 220 4.05 -20.63 3.33
N ASN A 221 4.43 -21.22 2.20
CA ASN A 221 4.46 -22.67 2.01
C ASN A 221 5.80 -23.28 2.48
N GLU A 222 5.94 -24.59 2.30
CA GLU A 222 7.12 -25.35 2.71
C GLU A 222 8.27 -25.39 1.70
N GLN A 223 8.15 -24.70 0.56
CA GLN A 223 9.19 -24.74 -0.48
C GLN A 223 10.53 -24.18 0.05
N THR A 224 11.61 -24.88 -0.28
CA THR A 224 12.95 -24.61 0.26
C THR A 224 13.88 -23.94 -0.74
N GLU A 225 13.47 -23.83 -2.00
CA GLU A 225 14.24 -23.20 -3.06
C GLU A 225 14.40 -21.70 -2.78
N ASP A 226 15.60 -21.15 -3.02
CA ASP A 226 15.94 -19.76 -2.68
C ASP A 226 14.97 -18.72 -3.29
N TRP A 227 14.44 -18.99 -4.48
CA TRP A 227 13.47 -18.12 -5.14
C TRP A 227 12.09 -18.11 -4.46
N ALA A 228 11.74 -19.14 -3.69
CA ALA A 228 10.47 -19.32 -2.98
C ALA A 228 10.51 -18.79 -1.53
N GLN A 229 11.59 -18.13 -1.13
CA GLN A 229 11.79 -17.71 0.26
C GLN A 229 11.18 -16.34 0.58
N ARG A 230 10.74 -15.58 -0.44
CA ARG A 230 10.16 -14.25 -0.25
C ARG A 230 8.90 -14.35 0.60
N TYR A 231 8.96 -13.75 1.79
CA TYR A 231 7.83 -13.64 2.71
C TYR A 231 7.64 -12.18 3.07
N GLU A 232 6.95 -11.48 2.20
CA GLU A 232 6.85 -10.02 2.25
C GLU A 232 5.57 -9.55 1.59
N PHE A 233 5.19 -8.32 1.95
CA PHE A 233 4.05 -7.67 1.35
C PHE A 233 4.21 -6.16 1.42
N GLN A 234 3.42 -5.46 0.62
CA GLN A 234 3.14 -4.04 0.82
C GLN A 234 1.63 -3.84 0.68
N LEU A 235 1.04 -3.01 1.53
CA LEU A 235 -0.38 -2.66 1.46
C LEU A 235 -0.53 -1.14 1.49
N ARG A 236 -1.29 -0.60 0.54
CA ARG A 236 -1.69 0.81 0.53
C ARG A 236 -3.20 0.96 0.47
N VAL A 237 -3.66 2.10 0.95
CA VAL A 237 -5.06 2.52 0.82
C VAL A 237 -5.13 3.63 -0.22
N ALA A 238 -6.03 3.49 -1.18
CA ALA A 238 -6.24 4.45 -2.24
C ALA A 238 -7.73 4.81 -2.37
N ASP A 239 -8.04 5.96 -2.96
CA ASP A 239 -9.41 6.14 -3.47
C ASP A 239 -9.64 5.29 -4.73
N LEU A 240 -10.87 5.29 -5.23
CA LEU A 240 -11.25 4.49 -6.40
C LEU A 240 -10.54 4.92 -7.68
N SER A 241 -9.91 6.10 -7.69
CA SER A 241 -9.13 6.60 -8.82
C SER A 241 -7.64 6.21 -8.72
N GLY A 242 -7.22 5.65 -7.58
CA GLY A 242 -5.86 5.17 -7.32
C GLY A 242 -4.95 6.14 -6.59
N ILE A 243 -5.42 7.35 -6.30
CA ILE A 243 -4.68 8.32 -5.48
C ILE A 243 -4.52 7.73 -4.07
N GLY A 244 -3.29 7.76 -3.56
CA GLY A 244 -2.98 7.31 -2.21
C GLY A 244 -3.72 8.11 -1.14
N LEU A 245 -4.32 7.40 -0.18
CA LEU A 245 -4.94 7.99 0.99
C LEU A 245 -4.00 7.81 2.19
N PRO A 246 -3.27 8.85 2.61
CA PRO A 246 -2.41 8.74 3.78
C PRO A 246 -3.26 8.58 5.05
N SER A 247 -2.88 7.64 5.91
CA SER A 247 -3.46 7.52 7.25
C SER A 247 -3.14 8.79 8.04
N ARG A 248 -4.17 9.51 8.49
CA ARG A 248 -4.01 10.73 9.31
C ARG A 248 -4.79 10.54 10.59
N PRO A 249 -4.15 10.38 11.76
CA PRO A 249 -4.89 10.50 13.01
C PRO A 249 -5.59 11.87 12.99
N ALA A 250 -6.85 11.91 13.45
CA ALA A 250 -7.57 13.18 13.54
C ALA A 250 -6.68 14.16 14.31
N GLN A 251 -6.39 15.33 13.72
CA GLN A 251 -5.71 16.38 14.47
C GLN A 251 -6.57 16.62 15.71
N ALA A 252 -6.01 16.35 16.89
CA ALA A 252 -6.62 16.80 18.14
C ALA A 252 -6.82 18.30 17.97
N THR A 253 -8.08 18.73 17.88
CA THR A 253 -8.42 20.13 17.89
C THR A 253 -7.97 20.64 19.25
N SER A 254 -6.76 21.21 19.30
CA SER A 254 -6.36 22.05 20.42
C SER A 254 -7.27 23.26 20.36
N GLN A 255 -8.40 23.18 21.06
CA GLN A 255 -9.14 24.35 21.47
C GLN A 255 -8.18 25.16 22.34
N LYS A 256 -7.75 26.32 21.83
CA LYS A 256 -7.27 27.43 22.64
C LYS A 256 -8.45 28.38 22.87
#